data_AF-A0A1I5GZ76-F1
#
_entry.id   AF-A0A1I5GZ76-F1
#
_cell.length_a   1.000
_cell.length_b   1.000
_cell.length_c   1.000
_cell.angle_alpha   90.00
_cell.angle_beta   90.00
_cell.angle_gamma   90.00
#
_symmetry.space_group_name_H-M   'P 1'
#
loop_
_entity.id
_entity.type
_entity.pdbx_description
1 polymer ?
#
loop_
_entity_poly.entity_id
_entity_poly.type
_entity_poly.pdbx_seq_one_letter_code
_entity_poly.pdbx_strand_id
1 'polypeptide(L)'
;MKKLILSMVLVGATTLAFGQKKVVRSAEKNFKSGDLATALSEVNTALQDPETGADPETHLLKAKIQLKMFGSDSSNTMETLEKGQASYETFQQTLEKAGASSKTGEAVLEDDIPGVPENLRPYSINTLKNTSFDKAITQYNEDDFEMAYEFFNLAGMVDKTDTTIHYNAGFLANDLGRFEDAKKHFGYLLEIPEYNKLNAYYFMVQILSTEEKNPEAAYDIVMAAREDYPSDKILAEYEIQLLLQLNKMDEAMAQIKEALANDPENTSILLRSGYLKEQSGDIDGALADYKKSVQVDPDFYEGNYYAGALLLEKSREILAELNSLSDAEWEKRSESMGKEANQYYSDAIPYFEKSLQLRPDDTDIMGILYQIHTRLKNTAEAEKYNKKLIELLGPNWMER
;
A
#
# COMPACT_ATOMS: atom_id res chain seq x y z
N MET A 1 -32.93 66.68 -24.67
CA MET A 1 -31.86 65.80 -25.18
C MET A 1 -31.65 64.57 -24.27
N LYS A 2 -32.66 63.70 -24.08
CA LYS A 2 -32.56 62.51 -23.20
C LYS A 2 -33.08 61.19 -23.83
N LYS A 3 -33.25 61.12 -25.15
CA LYS A 3 -33.75 59.90 -25.85
C LYS A 3 -32.73 59.22 -26.78
N LEU A 4 -31.45 59.60 -26.74
CA LEU A 4 -30.41 59.09 -27.68
C LEU A 4 -29.32 58.20 -27.04
N ILE A 5 -29.33 58.00 -25.72
CA ILE A 5 -28.27 57.25 -25.02
C ILE A 5 -28.60 55.75 -24.88
N LEU A 6 -29.88 55.37 -24.89
CA LEU A 6 -30.26 53.96 -24.72
C LEU A 6 -30.04 53.09 -25.97
N SER A 7 -30.03 53.70 -27.18
CA SER A 7 -29.83 52.97 -28.44
C SER A 7 -28.35 52.75 -28.80
N MET A 8 -27.43 53.64 -28.40
CA MET A 8 -25.98 53.44 -28.66
C MET A 8 -25.36 52.37 -27.76
N VAL A 9 -25.81 52.26 -26.50
CA VAL A 9 -25.33 51.20 -25.59
C VAL A 9 -25.80 49.81 -26.07
N LEU A 10 -27.03 49.71 -26.60
CA LEU A 10 -27.56 48.46 -27.15
C LEU A 10 -26.86 48.05 -28.46
N VAL A 11 -26.52 49.01 -29.33
CA VAL A 11 -25.77 48.73 -30.58
C VAL A 11 -24.30 48.39 -30.27
N GLY A 12 -23.68 49.04 -29.29
CA GLY A 12 -22.33 48.69 -28.82
C GLY A 12 -22.25 47.28 -28.24
N ALA A 13 -23.18 46.92 -27.34
CA ALA A 13 -23.24 45.58 -26.76
C ALA A 13 -23.50 44.47 -27.79
N THR A 14 -24.39 44.72 -28.76
CA THR A 14 -24.68 43.73 -29.83
C THR A 14 -23.52 43.58 -30.81
N THR A 15 -22.84 44.66 -31.22
CA THR A 15 -21.67 44.56 -32.12
C THR A 15 -20.47 43.85 -31.48
N LEU A 16 -20.24 44.03 -30.17
CA LEU A 16 -19.23 43.31 -29.42
C LEU A 16 -19.56 41.81 -29.31
N ALA A 17 -20.81 41.46 -29.02
CA ALA A 17 -21.29 40.08 -28.98
C ALA A 17 -21.15 39.36 -30.35
N PHE A 18 -21.48 40.03 -31.46
CA PHE A 18 -21.24 39.50 -32.81
C PHE A 18 -19.75 39.35 -33.15
N GLY A 19 -18.87 40.12 -32.50
CA GLY A 19 -17.42 40.00 -32.63
C GLY A 19 -16.90 38.69 -32.05
N GLN A 20 -17.34 38.32 -30.85
CA GLN A 20 -16.80 37.17 -30.12
C GLN A 20 -17.20 35.82 -30.72
N LYS A 21 -18.40 35.69 -31.31
CA LYS A 21 -18.75 34.49 -32.10
C LYS A 21 -17.82 34.26 -33.30
N LYS A 22 -17.23 35.32 -33.87
CA LYS A 22 -16.21 35.18 -34.92
C LYS A 22 -14.87 34.73 -34.33
N VAL A 23 -14.54 35.18 -33.13
CA VAL A 23 -13.34 34.73 -32.40
C VAL A 23 -13.44 33.23 -32.08
N VAL A 24 -14.60 32.74 -31.62
CA VAL A 24 -14.82 31.29 -31.42
C VAL A 24 -14.59 30.48 -32.70
N ARG A 25 -15.11 30.95 -33.85
CA ARG A 25 -14.88 30.30 -35.15
C ARG A 25 -13.42 30.36 -35.60
N SER A 26 -12.71 31.43 -35.26
CA SER A 26 -11.26 31.56 -35.49
C SER A 26 -10.50 30.51 -34.66
N ALA A 27 -10.84 30.39 -33.38
CA ALA A 27 -10.25 29.41 -32.48
C ALA A 27 -10.49 27.97 -32.97
N GLU A 28 -11.70 27.66 -33.44
CA GLU A 28 -12.03 26.35 -34.02
C GLU A 28 -11.21 26.05 -35.28
N LYS A 29 -11.00 27.06 -36.14
CA LYS A 29 -10.16 26.92 -37.33
C LYS A 29 -8.70 26.65 -36.93
N ASN A 30 -8.17 27.40 -35.97
CA ASN A 30 -6.80 27.26 -35.47
C ASN A 30 -6.58 25.90 -34.77
N PHE A 31 -7.58 25.42 -34.02
CA PHE A 31 -7.59 24.07 -33.46
C PHE A 31 -7.47 22.99 -34.54
N LYS A 32 -8.25 23.11 -35.63
CA LYS A 32 -8.22 22.17 -36.77
C LYS A 32 -6.90 22.23 -37.53
N SER A 33 -6.29 23.41 -37.67
CA SER A 33 -4.98 23.55 -38.34
C SER A 33 -3.79 23.20 -37.45
N GLY A 34 -3.98 23.05 -36.13
CA GLY A 34 -2.93 22.73 -35.17
C GLY A 34 -2.21 23.94 -34.57
N ASP A 35 -2.69 25.16 -34.80
CA ASP A 35 -2.17 26.36 -34.11
C ASP A 35 -2.86 26.48 -32.73
N LEU A 36 -2.48 25.57 -31.83
CA LEU A 36 -3.15 25.40 -30.53
C LEU A 36 -2.94 26.59 -29.60
N ALA A 37 -1.78 27.27 -29.69
CA ALA A 37 -1.48 28.44 -28.88
C ALA A 37 -2.41 29.62 -29.25
N THR A 38 -2.56 29.92 -30.54
CA THR A 38 -3.52 30.93 -30.99
C THR A 38 -4.95 30.51 -30.68
N ALA A 39 -5.31 29.24 -30.92
CA ALA A 39 -6.64 28.73 -30.61
C ALA A 39 -7.01 28.90 -29.12
N LEU A 40 -6.07 28.57 -28.22
CA LEU A 40 -6.26 28.71 -26.77
C LEU A 40 -6.39 30.19 -26.35
N SER A 41 -5.57 31.07 -26.93
CA SER A 41 -5.64 32.52 -26.67
C SER A 41 -6.99 33.10 -27.11
N GLU A 42 -7.45 32.74 -28.31
CA GLU A 42 -8.72 33.20 -28.87
C GLU A 42 -9.92 32.67 -28.08
N VAL A 43 -9.96 31.38 -27.74
CA VAL A 43 -11.08 30.82 -26.96
C VAL A 43 -11.13 31.41 -25.55
N ASN A 44 -9.99 31.64 -24.90
CA ASN A 44 -9.95 32.31 -23.60
C ASN A 44 -10.45 33.76 -23.67
N THR A 45 -10.19 34.45 -24.79
CA THR A 45 -10.72 35.80 -25.04
C THR A 45 -12.23 35.77 -25.22
N ALA A 46 -12.74 34.82 -26.01
CA ALA A 46 -14.18 34.65 -26.21
C ALA A 46 -14.90 34.36 -24.89
N LEU A 47 -14.34 33.52 -24.03
CA LEU A 47 -14.93 33.19 -22.72
C LEU A 47 -15.11 34.39 -21.77
N GLN A 48 -14.47 35.55 -22.02
CA GLN A 48 -14.68 36.77 -21.24
C GLN A 48 -15.98 37.51 -21.60
N ASP A 49 -16.59 37.19 -22.74
CA ASP A 49 -17.86 37.78 -23.16
C ASP A 49 -19.06 37.05 -22.53
N PRO A 50 -20.09 37.77 -22.04
CA PRO A 50 -21.20 37.13 -21.34
C PRO A 50 -22.00 36.12 -22.17
N GLU A 51 -22.12 36.31 -23.49
CA GLU A 51 -22.88 35.39 -24.34
C GLU A 51 -22.06 34.13 -24.63
N THR A 52 -20.85 34.30 -25.14
CA THR A 52 -19.96 33.17 -25.50
C THR A 52 -19.36 32.47 -24.28
N GLY A 53 -19.17 33.16 -23.16
CA GLY A 53 -18.78 32.58 -21.87
C GLY A 53 -19.89 31.78 -21.18
N ALA A 54 -21.17 32.05 -21.50
CA ALA A 54 -22.30 31.25 -21.06
C ALA A 54 -22.56 30.02 -21.95
N ASP A 55 -22.04 30.02 -23.18
CA ASP A 55 -22.23 28.97 -24.19
C ASP A 55 -21.33 27.74 -23.89
N PRO A 56 -21.89 26.57 -23.54
CA PRO A 56 -21.10 25.40 -23.22
C PRO A 56 -20.25 24.90 -24.40
N GLU A 57 -20.62 25.18 -25.65
CA GLU A 57 -19.83 24.82 -26.83
C GLU A 57 -18.49 25.55 -26.87
N THR A 58 -18.41 26.77 -26.32
CA THR A 58 -17.15 27.52 -26.20
C THR A 58 -16.23 26.88 -25.15
N HIS A 59 -16.80 26.37 -24.04
CA HIS A 59 -16.05 25.60 -23.04
C HIS A 59 -15.57 24.26 -23.60
N LEU A 60 -16.42 23.56 -24.36
CA LEU A 60 -16.05 22.33 -25.04
C LEU A 60 -14.87 22.55 -25.99
N LEU A 61 -14.89 23.63 -26.78
CA LEU A 61 -13.77 23.96 -27.67
C LEU A 61 -12.47 24.17 -26.88
N LYS A 62 -12.52 24.87 -25.74
CA LYS A 62 -11.35 25.06 -24.87
C LYS A 62 -10.83 23.72 -24.34
N ALA A 63 -11.70 22.85 -23.83
CA ALA A 63 -11.32 21.54 -23.32
C ALA A 63 -10.62 20.69 -24.39
N LYS A 64 -11.15 20.70 -25.64
CA LYS A 64 -10.55 20.04 -26.81
C LYS A 64 -9.17 20.58 -27.16
N ILE A 65 -9.00 21.90 -27.13
CA ILE A 65 -7.70 22.54 -27.40
C ILE A 65 -6.68 22.11 -26.33
N GLN A 66 -7.04 22.19 -25.04
CA GLN A 66 -6.17 21.78 -23.93
C GLN A 66 -5.79 20.30 -24.00
N LEU A 67 -6.75 19.42 -24.29
CA LEU A 67 -6.50 17.98 -24.48
C LEU A 67 -5.54 17.73 -25.65
N LYS A 68 -5.73 18.41 -26.78
CA LYS A 68 -4.82 18.26 -27.92
C LYS A 68 -3.41 18.75 -27.60
N MET A 69 -3.28 19.83 -26.83
CA MET A 69 -1.99 20.31 -26.32
C MET A 69 -1.34 19.26 -25.40
N PHE A 70 -2.11 18.73 -24.45
CA PHE A 70 -1.68 17.65 -23.55
C PHE A 70 -1.20 16.40 -24.31
N GLY A 71 -1.99 15.91 -25.26
CA GLY A 71 -1.65 14.74 -26.06
C GLY A 71 -0.42 14.95 -26.97
N SER A 72 -0.26 16.15 -27.53
CA SER A 72 0.87 16.47 -28.42
C SER A 72 2.20 16.71 -27.70
N ASP A 73 2.16 16.99 -26.40
CA ASP A 73 3.35 17.23 -25.58
C ASP A 73 3.96 15.90 -25.16
N SER A 74 5.06 15.52 -25.84
CA SER A 74 5.78 14.27 -25.57
C SER A 74 6.80 14.39 -24.44
N SER A 75 6.89 15.54 -23.76
CA SER A 75 7.83 15.71 -22.64
C SER A 75 7.35 15.02 -21.36
N ASN A 76 6.04 14.80 -21.23
CA ASN A 76 5.40 14.10 -20.11
C ASN A 76 5.80 14.66 -18.73
N THR A 77 6.01 15.97 -18.64
CA THR A 77 6.40 16.65 -17.40
C THR A 77 5.16 17.04 -16.56
N MET A 78 5.37 17.60 -15.37
CA MET A 78 4.29 18.25 -14.62
C MET A 78 3.58 19.35 -15.42
N GLU A 79 4.29 20.11 -16.26
CA GLU A 79 3.65 21.10 -17.14
C GLU A 79 2.76 20.42 -18.21
N THR A 80 3.08 19.20 -18.61
CA THR A 80 2.20 18.39 -19.46
C THR A 80 0.96 17.97 -18.67
N LEU A 81 1.13 17.45 -17.45
CA LEU A 81 0.03 17.04 -16.57
C LEU A 81 -0.96 18.18 -16.30
N GLU A 82 -0.47 19.39 -16.01
CA GLU A 82 -1.29 20.59 -15.78
C GLU A 82 -2.24 20.87 -16.96
N LYS A 83 -1.79 20.65 -18.21
CA LYS A 83 -2.65 20.80 -19.40
C LYS A 83 -3.78 19.76 -19.41
N GLY A 84 -3.47 18.52 -19.02
CA GLY A 84 -4.45 17.43 -18.89
C GLY A 84 -5.48 17.69 -17.78
N GLN A 85 -5.03 18.13 -16.61
CA GLN A 85 -5.89 18.52 -15.49
C GLN A 85 -6.79 19.71 -15.84
N ALA A 86 -6.23 20.75 -16.48
CA ALA A 86 -7.03 21.89 -16.94
C ALA A 86 -8.08 21.50 -18.00
N SER A 87 -7.77 20.51 -18.85
CA SER A 87 -8.73 19.93 -19.79
C SER A 87 -9.85 19.19 -19.05
N TYR A 88 -9.50 18.33 -18.08
CA TYR A 88 -10.47 17.63 -17.22
C TYR A 88 -11.44 18.61 -16.54
N GLU A 89 -10.92 19.64 -15.88
CA GLU A 89 -11.74 20.67 -15.21
C GLU A 89 -12.68 21.37 -16.20
N THR A 90 -12.20 21.69 -17.40
CA THR A 90 -13.02 22.35 -18.42
C THR A 90 -14.09 21.41 -18.97
N PHE A 91 -13.83 20.11 -19.11
CA PHE A 91 -14.86 19.12 -19.46
C PHE A 91 -15.94 19.01 -18.38
N GLN A 92 -15.56 18.98 -17.10
CA GLN A 92 -16.50 18.96 -15.98
C GLN A 92 -17.39 20.21 -15.98
N GLN A 93 -16.79 21.40 -16.14
CA GLN A 93 -17.54 22.66 -16.27
C GLN A 93 -18.48 22.66 -17.47
N THR A 94 -18.04 22.07 -18.60
CA THR A 94 -18.87 21.94 -19.80
C THR A 94 -20.09 21.06 -19.53
N LEU A 95 -19.91 19.91 -18.88
CA LEU A 95 -20.99 18.99 -18.50
C LEU A 95 -21.97 19.63 -17.52
N GLU A 96 -21.48 20.36 -16.52
CA GLU A 96 -22.32 21.08 -15.56
C GLU A 96 -23.21 22.11 -16.25
N LYS A 97 -22.66 22.85 -17.22
CA LYS A 97 -23.41 23.87 -17.99
C LYS A 97 -24.39 23.29 -19.00
N ALA A 98 -23.98 22.25 -19.73
CA ALA A 98 -24.75 21.72 -20.84
C ALA A 98 -25.78 20.66 -20.41
N GLY A 99 -25.48 19.92 -19.34
CA GLY A 99 -26.16 18.68 -18.99
C GLY A 99 -25.72 17.51 -19.88
N ALA A 100 -25.58 16.32 -19.29
CA ALA A 100 -25.06 15.12 -19.96
C ALA A 100 -25.89 14.67 -21.17
N SER A 101 -27.22 14.87 -21.15
CA SER A 101 -28.13 14.48 -22.24
C SER A 101 -28.26 15.53 -23.36
N SER A 102 -27.51 16.63 -23.29
CA SER A 102 -27.47 17.60 -24.39
C SER A 102 -26.50 17.14 -25.47
N LYS A 103 -26.62 17.68 -26.68
CA LYS A 103 -25.65 17.42 -27.77
C LYS A 103 -24.21 17.73 -27.37
N THR A 104 -24.00 18.80 -26.60
CA THR A 104 -22.67 19.19 -26.10
C THR A 104 -22.19 18.24 -25.01
N GLY A 105 -23.08 17.79 -24.13
CA GLY A 105 -22.78 16.76 -23.12
C GLY A 105 -22.42 15.41 -23.74
N GLU A 106 -23.17 14.96 -24.75
CA GLU A 106 -22.86 13.76 -25.54
C GLU A 106 -21.48 13.88 -26.21
N ALA A 107 -21.10 15.06 -26.72
CA ALA A 107 -19.79 15.30 -27.29
C ALA A 107 -18.65 15.33 -26.25
N VAL A 108 -18.92 15.68 -24.99
CA VAL A 108 -17.95 15.53 -23.89
C VAL A 108 -17.73 14.06 -23.55
N LEU A 109 -18.79 13.25 -23.59
CA LEU A 109 -18.80 11.84 -23.20
C LEU A 109 -18.54 10.88 -24.37
N GLU A 110 -18.28 11.41 -25.57
CA GLU A 110 -18.11 10.60 -26.78
C GLU A 110 -16.98 9.57 -26.60
N ASP A 111 -17.25 8.32 -26.99
CA ASP A 111 -16.27 7.25 -26.87
C ASP A 111 -15.07 7.48 -27.79
N ASP A 112 -13.88 7.23 -27.27
CA ASP A 112 -12.64 7.31 -28.03
C ASP A 112 -12.24 5.92 -28.52
N ILE A 113 -12.49 5.68 -29.81
CA ILE A 113 -12.28 4.37 -30.43
C ILE A 113 -10.79 4.19 -30.76
N PRO A 114 -10.15 3.08 -30.33
CA PRO A 114 -8.77 2.79 -30.67
C PRO A 114 -8.52 2.76 -32.19
N GLY A 115 -7.41 3.35 -32.63
CA GLY A 115 -6.99 3.35 -34.04
C GLY A 115 -7.63 4.43 -34.91
N VAL A 116 -8.52 5.27 -34.35
CA VAL A 116 -9.02 6.46 -35.06
C VAL A 116 -7.85 7.44 -35.30
N PRO A 117 -7.63 7.91 -36.54
CA PRO A 117 -6.61 8.91 -36.83
C PRO A 117 -6.77 10.15 -35.97
N GLU A 118 -5.66 10.76 -35.54
CA GLU A 118 -5.64 11.92 -34.63
C GLU A 118 -6.57 13.06 -35.07
N ASN A 119 -6.65 13.34 -36.38
CA ASN A 119 -7.51 14.39 -36.92
C ASN A 119 -9.02 14.06 -36.91
N LEU A 120 -9.38 12.81 -36.58
CA LEU A 120 -10.74 12.30 -36.46
C LEU A 120 -11.10 11.91 -35.02
N ARG A 121 -10.17 12.00 -34.07
CA ARG A 121 -10.46 11.71 -32.66
C ARG A 121 -11.49 12.71 -32.13
N PRO A 122 -12.39 12.29 -31.23
CA PRO A 122 -13.45 13.15 -30.73
C PRO A 122 -12.91 14.27 -29.82
N TYR A 123 -11.73 14.06 -29.22
CA TYR A 123 -11.18 14.90 -28.15
C TYR A 123 -12.20 15.08 -27.02
N SER A 124 -12.72 13.96 -26.53
CA SER A 124 -13.69 13.88 -25.43
C SER A 124 -12.98 13.67 -24.08
N ILE A 125 -13.74 13.62 -22.99
CA ILE A 125 -13.19 13.24 -21.68
C ILE A 125 -12.66 11.80 -21.69
N ASN A 126 -13.22 10.91 -22.54
CA ASN A 126 -12.72 9.56 -22.73
C ASN A 126 -11.41 9.54 -23.54
N THR A 127 -11.24 10.44 -24.51
CA THR A 127 -9.93 10.66 -25.15
C THR A 127 -8.88 11.13 -24.13
N LEU A 128 -9.27 11.99 -23.17
CA LEU A 128 -8.39 12.40 -22.08
C LEU A 128 -7.99 11.20 -21.20
N LYS A 129 -8.94 10.36 -20.79
CA LYS A 129 -8.67 9.13 -20.04
C LYS A 129 -7.63 8.26 -20.74
N ASN A 130 -7.87 7.93 -22.01
CA ASN A 130 -7.01 7.05 -22.79
C ASN A 130 -5.62 7.65 -23.00
N THR A 131 -5.55 8.96 -23.29
CA THR A 131 -4.26 9.67 -23.47
C THR A 131 -3.46 9.71 -22.16
N SER A 132 -4.12 9.93 -21.03
CA SER A 132 -3.48 9.87 -19.71
C SER A 132 -2.99 8.46 -19.39
N PHE A 133 -3.78 7.43 -19.68
CA PHE A 133 -3.37 6.03 -19.53
C PHE A 133 -2.11 5.71 -20.35
N ASP A 134 -2.08 6.07 -21.63
CA ASP A 134 -0.93 5.82 -22.52
C ASP A 134 0.34 6.53 -22.03
N LYS A 135 0.20 7.77 -21.53
CA LYS A 135 1.30 8.51 -20.91
C LYS A 135 1.78 7.84 -19.62
N ALA A 136 0.86 7.36 -18.78
CA ALA A 136 1.21 6.63 -17.56
C ALA A 136 2.05 5.38 -17.87
N ILE A 137 1.65 4.59 -18.87
CA ILE A 137 2.40 3.42 -19.34
C ILE A 137 3.76 3.82 -19.91
N THR A 138 3.83 4.94 -20.64
CA THR A 138 5.11 5.45 -21.17
C THR A 138 6.07 5.78 -20.04
N GLN A 139 5.62 6.55 -19.02
CA GLN A 139 6.46 6.92 -17.88
C GLN A 139 6.83 5.71 -17.01
N TYR A 140 5.92 4.75 -16.84
CA TYR A 140 6.22 3.50 -16.14
C TYR A 140 7.36 2.74 -16.83
N ASN A 141 7.35 2.65 -18.16
CA ASN A 141 8.42 1.99 -18.93
C ASN A 141 9.75 2.77 -18.93
N GLU A 142 9.71 4.05 -18.54
CA GLU A 142 10.89 4.91 -18.36
C GLU A 142 11.38 4.92 -16.90
N ASP A 143 10.78 4.09 -16.02
CA ASP A 143 11.01 4.04 -14.57
C ASP A 143 10.71 5.37 -13.84
N ASP A 144 9.98 6.30 -14.47
CA ASP A 144 9.46 7.50 -13.81
C ASP A 144 8.12 7.19 -13.14
N PHE A 145 8.20 6.50 -12.01
CA PHE A 145 7.02 6.04 -11.27
C PHE A 145 6.17 7.18 -10.70
N GLU A 146 6.78 8.34 -10.40
CA GLU A 146 6.05 9.51 -9.91
C GLU A 146 5.13 10.06 -11.02
N MET A 147 5.68 10.30 -12.22
CA MET A 147 4.85 10.78 -13.33
C MET A 147 3.89 9.70 -13.84
N ALA A 148 4.28 8.42 -13.81
CA ALA A 148 3.38 7.33 -14.13
C ALA A 148 2.14 7.33 -13.22
N TYR A 149 2.35 7.47 -11.90
CA TYR A 149 1.26 7.60 -10.94
C TYR A 149 0.38 8.82 -11.27
N GLU A 150 0.96 10.00 -11.50
CA GLU A 150 0.17 11.22 -11.74
C GLU A 150 -0.73 11.10 -12.98
N PHE A 151 -0.24 10.47 -14.05
CA PHE A 151 -1.06 10.22 -15.24
C PHE A 151 -2.11 9.13 -15.01
N PHE A 152 -1.82 8.07 -14.26
CA PHE A 152 -2.85 7.11 -13.84
C PHE A 152 -3.92 7.76 -12.97
N ASN A 153 -3.54 8.62 -12.02
CA ASN A 153 -4.47 9.34 -11.16
C ASN A 153 -5.37 10.26 -12.00
N LEU A 154 -4.83 10.99 -12.99
CA LEU A 154 -5.65 11.79 -13.91
C LEU A 154 -6.62 10.92 -14.73
N ALA A 155 -6.19 9.76 -15.22
CA ALA A 155 -7.08 8.83 -15.91
C ALA A 155 -8.20 8.33 -14.97
N GLY A 156 -7.87 8.02 -13.72
CA GLY A 156 -8.81 7.54 -12.69
C GLY A 156 -9.76 8.61 -12.15
N MET A 157 -9.44 9.90 -12.34
CA MET A 157 -10.38 10.99 -12.08
C MET A 157 -11.55 10.97 -13.09
N VAL A 158 -11.32 10.48 -14.31
CA VAL A 158 -12.35 10.37 -15.36
C VAL A 158 -13.23 9.15 -15.13
N ASP A 159 -12.62 7.99 -14.87
CA ASP A 159 -13.33 6.72 -14.76
C ASP A 159 -12.99 6.03 -13.45
N LYS A 160 -13.94 6.09 -12.51
CA LYS A 160 -13.81 5.49 -11.18
C LYS A 160 -14.01 3.97 -11.16
N THR A 161 -14.38 3.39 -12.30
CA THR A 161 -14.76 1.98 -12.43
C THR A 161 -13.73 1.16 -13.20
N ASP A 162 -12.72 1.82 -13.79
CA ASP A 162 -11.63 1.13 -14.47
C ASP A 162 -10.66 0.51 -13.45
N THR A 163 -10.82 -0.80 -13.28
CA THR A 163 -10.02 -1.59 -12.34
C THR A 163 -8.52 -1.57 -12.65
N THR A 164 -8.13 -1.45 -13.93
CA THR A 164 -6.72 -1.44 -14.33
C THR A 164 -6.07 -0.13 -13.90
N ILE A 165 -6.76 0.99 -14.12
CA ILE A 165 -6.29 2.31 -13.71
C ILE A 165 -6.09 2.36 -12.20
N HIS A 166 -7.09 1.98 -11.43
CA HIS A 166 -7.03 2.09 -9.98
C HIS A 166 -6.07 1.09 -9.33
N TYR A 167 -5.93 -0.12 -9.87
CA TYR A 167 -4.92 -1.04 -9.38
C TYR A 167 -3.51 -0.48 -9.59
N ASN A 168 -3.19 0.00 -10.80
CA ASN A 168 -1.86 0.54 -11.10
C ASN A 168 -1.58 1.84 -10.35
N ALA A 169 -2.55 2.75 -10.26
CA ALA A 169 -2.41 3.98 -9.48
C ALA A 169 -2.19 3.69 -7.99
N GLY A 170 -2.99 2.78 -7.42
CA GLY A 170 -2.88 2.40 -6.00
C GLY A 170 -1.56 1.70 -5.69
N PHE A 171 -1.12 0.80 -6.58
CA PHE A 171 0.16 0.12 -6.45
C PHE A 171 1.35 1.09 -6.49
N LEU A 172 1.40 1.98 -7.49
CA LEU A 172 2.46 2.98 -7.59
C LEU A 172 2.44 3.97 -6.43
N ALA A 173 1.26 4.44 -6.02
CA ALA A 173 1.13 5.30 -4.86
C ALA A 173 1.68 4.62 -3.59
N ASN A 174 1.42 3.33 -3.41
CA ASN A 174 1.95 2.56 -2.29
C ASN A 174 3.49 2.47 -2.34
N ASP A 175 4.06 2.16 -3.50
CA ASP A 175 5.52 2.06 -3.69
C ASP A 175 6.23 3.40 -3.45
N LEU A 176 5.59 4.51 -3.84
CA LEU A 176 6.05 5.88 -3.61
C LEU A 176 5.83 6.38 -2.16
N GLY A 177 5.21 5.58 -1.29
CA GLY A 177 4.86 5.97 0.09
C GLY A 177 3.72 6.98 0.20
N ARG A 178 2.94 7.17 -0.88
CA ARG A 178 1.75 8.04 -0.93
C ARG A 178 0.52 7.27 -0.45
N PHE A 179 0.55 6.86 0.82
CA PHE A 179 -0.43 5.92 1.38
C PHE A 179 -1.88 6.39 1.34
N GLU A 180 -2.16 7.68 1.49
CA GLU A 180 -3.52 8.22 1.36
C GLU A 180 -4.06 8.08 -0.07
N ASP A 181 -3.21 8.32 -1.07
CA ASP A 181 -3.58 8.15 -2.48
C ASP A 181 -3.75 6.65 -2.81
N ALA A 182 -2.89 5.80 -2.28
CA ALA A 182 -3.00 4.36 -2.42
C ALA A 182 -4.34 3.84 -1.87
N LYS A 183 -4.68 4.19 -0.62
CA LYS A 183 -5.97 3.85 0.01
C LYS A 183 -7.16 4.36 -0.79
N LYS A 184 -7.09 5.58 -1.32
CA LYS A 184 -8.15 6.14 -2.19
C LYS A 184 -8.37 5.26 -3.43
N HIS A 185 -7.30 4.84 -4.11
CA HIS A 185 -7.41 4.02 -5.30
C HIS A 185 -7.86 2.58 -5.00
N PHE A 186 -7.33 1.95 -3.96
CA PHE A 186 -7.81 0.65 -3.50
C PHE A 186 -9.26 0.71 -3.03
N GLY A 187 -9.67 1.81 -2.39
CA GLY A 187 -11.06 2.07 -2.02
C GLY A 187 -12.01 2.04 -3.21
N TYR A 188 -11.65 2.67 -4.34
CA TYR A 188 -12.47 2.56 -5.55
C TYR A 188 -12.60 1.11 -6.05
N LEU A 189 -11.57 0.29 -5.93
CA LEU A 189 -11.64 -1.13 -6.30
C LEU A 189 -12.58 -1.93 -5.40
N LEU A 190 -12.64 -1.60 -4.11
CA LEU A 190 -13.53 -2.28 -3.16
C LEU A 190 -15.02 -2.02 -3.44
N GLU A 191 -15.34 -0.89 -4.07
CA GLU A 191 -16.71 -0.52 -4.48
C GLU A 191 -17.19 -1.25 -5.75
N ILE A 192 -16.32 -1.97 -6.47
CA ILE A 192 -16.65 -2.65 -7.73
C ILE A 192 -17.06 -4.11 -7.44
N PRO A 193 -18.34 -4.49 -7.63
CA PRO A 193 -18.84 -5.81 -7.19
C PRO A 193 -18.17 -7.00 -7.87
N GLU A 194 -17.87 -6.89 -9.16
CA GLU A 194 -17.31 -7.99 -9.96
C GLU A 194 -15.77 -8.05 -9.94
N TYR A 195 -15.13 -7.12 -9.23
CA TYR A 195 -13.66 -7.08 -9.13
C TYR A 195 -13.16 -8.07 -8.06
N ASN A 196 -12.04 -8.73 -8.33
CA ASN A 196 -11.36 -9.51 -7.29
C ASN A 196 -10.59 -8.59 -6.35
N LYS A 197 -11.22 -8.23 -5.23
CA LYS A 197 -10.77 -7.27 -4.23
C LYS A 197 -9.62 -7.75 -3.34
N LEU A 198 -9.25 -9.04 -3.39
CA LEU A 198 -8.33 -9.64 -2.41
C LEU A 198 -7.00 -8.87 -2.27
N ASN A 199 -6.35 -8.50 -3.39
CA ASN A 199 -5.11 -7.74 -3.36
C ASN A 199 -5.32 -6.32 -2.80
N ALA A 200 -6.44 -5.67 -3.13
CA ALA A 200 -6.76 -4.34 -2.60
C ALA A 200 -6.94 -4.41 -1.07
N TYR A 201 -7.59 -5.45 -0.56
CA TYR A 201 -7.67 -5.70 0.88
C TYR A 201 -6.30 -5.86 1.52
N TYR A 202 -5.41 -6.69 0.96
CA TYR A 202 -4.06 -6.87 1.51
C TYR A 202 -3.27 -5.56 1.58
N PHE A 203 -3.28 -4.76 0.50
CA PHE A 203 -2.62 -3.46 0.52
C PHE A 203 -3.21 -2.52 1.58
N MET A 204 -4.55 -2.44 1.68
CA MET A 204 -5.18 -1.60 2.69
C MET A 204 -4.84 -2.03 4.11
N VAL A 205 -4.87 -3.33 4.40
CA VAL A 205 -4.49 -3.86 5.72
C VAL A 205 -3.04 -3.52 6.04
N GLN A 206 -2.12 -3.77 5.11
CA GLN A 206 -0.70 -3.48 5.31
C GLN A 206 -0.44 -2.00 5.55
N ILE A 207 -1.03 -1.11 4.75
CA ILE A 207 -0.90 0.34 4.90
C ILE A 207 -1.39 0.76 6.29
N LEU A 208 -2.59 0.33 6.68
CA LEU A 208 -3.19 0.71 7.96
C LEU A 208 -2.41 0.14 9.16
N SER A 209 -2.00 -1.13 9.11
CA SER A 209 -1.35 -1.81 10.24
C SER A 209 0.11 -1.38 10.43
N THR A 210 0.84 -1.20 9.34
CA THR A 210 2.31 -1.07 9.37
C THR A 210 2.74 0.38 9.24
N GLU A 211 2.21 1.08 8.24
CA GLU A 211 2.64 2.44 7.89
C GLU A 211 1.95 3.48 8.78
N GLU A 212 0.62 3.35 8.94
CA GLU A 212 -0.18 4.25 9.77
C GLU A 212 -0.24 3.82 11.25
N LYS A 213 0.17 2.57 11.54
CA LYS A 213 0.14 1.99 12.89
C LYS A 213 -1.25 2.10 13.54
N ASN A 214 -2.29 1.86 12.74
CA ASN A 214 -3.69 1.91 13.11
C ASN A 214 -4.30 0.50 13.04
N PRO A 215 -4.02 -0.37 14.03
CA PRO A 215 -4.49 -1.75 14.02
C PRO A 215 -6.01 -1.86 14.10
N GLU A 216 -6.71 -0.89 14.69
CA GLU A 216 -8.18 -0.85 14.72
C GLU A 216 -8.76 -0.74 13.31
N ALA A 217 -8.31 0.24 12.53
CA ALA A 217 -8.78 0.42 11.16
C ALA A 217 -8.39 -0.77 10.26
N ALA A 218 -7.18 -1.30 10.43
CA ALA A 218 -6.75 -2.49 9.70
C ALA A 218 -7.65 -3.70 10.03
N TYR A 219 -8.05 -3.86 11.30
CA TYR A 219 -8.93 -4.93 11.73
C TYR A 219 -10.32 -4.82 11.08
N ASP A 220 -10.89 -3.63 11.01
CA ASP A 220 -12.18 -3.40 10.33
C ASP A 220 -12.11 -3.81 8.84
N ILE A 221 -11.00 -3.50 8.17
CA ILE A 221 -10.76 -3.93 6.78
C ILE A 221 -10.64 -5.46 6.66
N VAL A 222 -9.91 -6.12 7.57
CA VAL A 222 -9.81 -7.59 7.57
C VAL A 222 -11.18 -8.23 7.77
N MET A 223 -11.99 -7.71 8.69
CA MET A 223 -13.34 -8.24 8.93
C MET A 223 -14.22 -8.13 7.68
N ALA A 224 -14.21 -6.98 7.00
CA ALA A 224 -14.90 -6.82 5.72
C ALA A 224 -14.36 -7.78 4.65
N ALA A 225 -13.04 -7.92 4.55
CA ALA A 225 -12.41 -8.83 3.59
C ALA A 225 -12.80 -10.30 3.84
N ARG A 226 -12.95 -10.70 5.10
CA ARG A 226 -13.33 -12.08 5.46
C ARG A 226 -14.80 -12.41 5.19
N GLU A 227 -15.67 -11.42 5.05
CA GLU A 227 -17.04 -11.65 4.54
C GLU A 227 -17.00 -12.12 3.07
N ASP A 228 -16.15 -11.49 2.25
CA ASP A 228 -15.96 -11.82 0.83
C ASP A 228 -15.06 -13.06 0.64
N TYR A 229 -14.07 -13.26 1.51
CA TYR A 229 -13.02 -14.28 1.39
C TYR A 229 -12.80 -15.09 2.69
N PRO A 230 -13.80 -15.84 3.19
CA PRO A 230 -13.76 -16.47 4.51
C PRO A 230 -12.71 -17.59 4.65
N SER A 231 -12.23 -18.15 3.55
CA SER A 231 -11.25 -19.24 3.53
C SER A 231 -9.82 -18.78 3.21
N ASP A 232 -9.59 -17.47 3.09
CA ASP A 232 -8.26 -16.95 2.81
C ASP A 232 -7.35 -17.03 4.04
N LYS A 233 -6.21 -17.71 3.87
CA LYS A 233 -5.27 -17.96 4.96
C LYS A 233 -4.55 -16.70 5.42
N ILE A 234 -4.22 -15.80 4.49
CA ILE A 234 -3.48 -14.58 4.79
C ILE A 234 -4.38 -13.62 5.58
N LEU A 235 -5.67 -13.50 5.22
CA LEU A 235 -6.63 -12.73 6.02
C LEU A 235 -6.80 -13.28 7.44
N ALA A 236 -6.82 -14.60 7.62
CA ALA A 236 -6.85 -15.21 8.95
C ALA A 236 -5.58 -14.88 9.77
N GLU A 237 -4.41 -14.89 9.13
CA GLU A 237 -3.14 -14.49 9.76
C GLU A 237 -3.13 -13.01 10.15
N TYR A 238 -3.64 -12.12 9.29
CA TYR A 238 -3.80 -10.71 9.61
C TYR A 238 -4.77 -10.48 10.77
N GLU A 239 -5.93 -11.17 10.79
CA GLU A 239 -6.88 -11.06 11.89
C GLU A 239 -6.22 -11.40 13.22
N ILE A 240 -5.54 -12.55 13.30
CA ILE A 240 -4.85 -12.99 14.53
C ILE A 240 -3.78 -11.97 14.92
N GLN A 241 -2.98 -11.49 13.96
CA GLN A 241 -1.97 -10.48 14.23
C GLN A 241 -2.55 -9.19 14.81
N LEU A 242 -3.65 -8.71 14.25
CA LEU A 242 -4.29 -7.48 14.66
C LEU A 242 -4.98 -7.64 16.01
N LEU A 243 -5.61 -8.78 16.29
CA LEU A 243 -6.15 -9.09 17.61
C LEU A 243 -5.07 -9.07 18.69
N LEU A 244 -3.88 -9.60 18.40
CA LEU A 244 -2.73 -9.53 19.30
C LEU A 244 -2.29 -8.08 19.56
N GLN A 245 -2.18 -7.27 18.51
CA GLN A 245 -1.82 -5.84 18.64
C GLN A 245 -2.86 -5.05 19.43
N LEU A 246 -4.13 -5.42 19.32
CA LEU A 246 -5.26 -4.85 20.06
C LEU A 246 -5.42 -5.41 21.48
N ASN A 247 -4.51 -6.28 21.93
CA ASN A 247 -4.56 -6.99 23.22
C ASN A 247 -5.81 -7.86 23.43
N LYS A 248 -6.42 -8.33 22.35
CA LYS A 248 -7.60 -9.21 22.34
C LYS A 248 -7.19 -10.68 22.33
N MET A 249 -6.51 -11.11 23.39
CA MET A 249 -5.84 -12.42 23.45
C MET A 249 -6.81 -13.60 23.34
N ASP A 250 -7.99 -13.52 23.97
CA ASP A 250 -9.00 -14.59 23.92
C ASP A 250 -9.59 -14.76 22.52
N GLU A 251 -9.88 -13.65 21.84
CA GLU A 251 -10.35 -13.66 20.44
C GLU A 251 -9.26 -14.22 19.52
N ALA A 252 -8.00 -13.80 19.71
CA ALA A 252 -6.87 -14.32 18.95
C ALA A 252 -6.70 -15.84 19.13
N MET A 253 -6.82 -16.35 20.36
CA MET A 253 -6.75 -17.79 20.63
C MET A 253 -7.88 -18.58 19.96
N ALA A 254 -9.09 -18.02 19.93
CA ALA A 254 -10.21 -18.63 19.21
C ALA A 254 -9.92 -18.75 17.71
N GLN A 255 -9.41 -17.68 17.10
CA GLN A 255 -9.05 -17.67 15.67
C GLN A 255 -7.89 -18.59 15.35
N ILE A 256 -6.85 -18.65 16.20
CA ILE A 256 -5.74 -19.60 16.05
C ILE A 256 -6.24 -21.04 16.08
N LYS A 257 -7.16 -21.37 16.99
CA LYS A 257 -7.73 -22.72 17.09
C LYS A 257 -8.49 -23.10 15.81
N GLU A 258 -9.25 -22.17 15.24
CA GLU A 258 -9.93 -22.38 13.97
C GLU A 258 -8.93 -22.55 12.82
N ALA A 259 -7.93 -21.67 12.73
CA ALA A 259 -6.90 -21.72 11.70
C ALA A 259 -6.11 -23.04 11.73
N LEU A 260 -5.71 -23.51 12.92
CA LEU A 260 -5.01 -24.81 13.08
C LEU A 260 -5.92 -26.02 12.89
N ALA A 261 -7.24 -25.88 13.04
CA ALA A 261 -8.16 -26.96 12.70
C ALA A 261 -8.25 -27.16 11.17
N ASN A 262 -8.15 -26.06 10.42
CA ASN A 262 -8.16 -26.07 8.95
C ASN A 262 -6.79 -26.41 8.35
N ASP A 263 -5.71 -25.89 8.95
CA ASP A 263 -4.34 -26.12 8.53
C ASP A 263 -3.43 -26.39 9.75
N PRO A 264 -3.34 -27.65 10.20
CA PRO A 264 -2.58 -28.03 11.39
C PRO A 264 -1.06 -27.83 11.28
N GLU A 265 -0.56 -27.57 10.08
CA GLU A 265 0.87 -27.43 9.75
C GLU A 265 1.24 -25.99 9.37
N ASN A 266 0.33 -25.02 9.50
CA ASN A 266 0.69 -23.61 9.28
C ASN A 266 1.68 -23.15 10.37
N THR A 267 2.94 -22.93 9.97
CA THR A 267 4.07 -22.57 10.84
C THR A 267 3.91 -21.21 11.51
N SER A 268 3.40 -20.22 10.77
CA SER A 268 3.08 -18.87 11.27
C SER A 268 2.02 -18.93 12.38
N ILE A 269 0.96 -19.71 12.17
CA ILE A 269 -0.10 -19.88 13.18
C ILE A 269 0.38 -20.68 14.39
N LEU A 270 1.16 -21.75 14.18
CA LEU A 270 1.76 -22.52 15.29
C LEU A 270 2.65 -21.63 16.16
N LEU A 271 3.42 -20.72 15.56
CA LEU A 271 4.21 -19.75 16.30
C LEU A 271 3.33 -18.83 17.16
N ARG A 272 2.28 -18.25 16.57
CA ARG A 272 1.34 -17.37 17.30
C ARG A 272 0.61 -18.11 18.42
N SER A 273 0.28 -19.39 18.21
CA SER A 273 -0.29 -20.27 19.23
C SER A 273 0.69 -20.46 20.39
N GLY A 274 1.95 -20.76 20.09
CA GLY A 274 3.00 -20.88 21.10
C GLY A 274 3.16 -19.60 21.91
N TYR A 275 3.20 -18.45 21.23
CA TYR A 275 3.32 -17.13 21.87
C TYR A 275 2.16 -16.85 22.83
N LEU A 276 0.92 -17.08 22.43
CA LEU A 276 -0.22 -16.85 23.32
C LEU A 276 -0.28 -17.81 24.51
N LYS A 277 0.08 -19.08 24.29
CA LYS A 277 0.20 -20.05 25.38
C LYS A 277 1.25 -19.63 26.39
N GLU A 278 2.40 -19.15 25.92
CA GLU A 278 3.47 -18.60 26.76
C GLU A 278 2.98 -17.42 27.60
N GLN A 279 2.31 -16.45 26.97
CA GLN A 279 1.72 -15.29 27.68
C GLN A 279 0.64 -15.70 28.70
N SER A 280 -0.08 -16.79 28.45
CA SER A 280 -1.08 -17.34 29.38
C SER A 280 -0.49 -18.22 30.49
N GLY A 281 0.82 -18.50 30.46
CA GLY A 281 1.53 -19.36 31.41
C GLY A 281 1.53 -20.86 31.08
N ASP A 282 0.96 -21.28 29.94
CA ASP A 282 1.06 -22.65 29.42
C ASP A 282 2.41 -22.87 28.71
N ILE A 283 3.49 -22.88 29.49
CA ILE A 283 4.86 -22.99 28.99
C ILE A 283 5.10 -24.30 28.25
N ASP A 284 4.55 -25.41 28.74
CA ASP A 284 4.71 -26.71 28.09
C ASP A 284 3.95 -26.78 26.76
N GLY A 285 2.73 -26.24 26.71
CA GLY A 285 1.97 -26.13 25.47
C GLY A 285 2.62 -25.18 24.46
N ALA A 286 3.22 -24.08 24.93
CA ALA A 286 3.97 -23.15 24.09
C ALA A 286 5.18 -23.82 23.45
N LEU A 287 5.98 -24.54 24.24
CA LEU A 287 7.14 -25.27 23.76
C LEU A 287 6.75 -26.36 22.75
N ALA A 288 5.63 -27.04 22.97
CA ALA A 288 5.11 -28.03 22.04
C ALA A 288 4.77 -27.40 20.68
N ASP A 289 4.11 -26.24 20.66
CA ASP A 289 3.74 -25.55 19.42
C ASP A 289 4.97 -24.99 18.68
N TYR A 290 5.91 -24.36 19.40
CA TYR A 290 7.18 -23.91 18.80
C TYR A 290 8.00 -25.09 18.23
N LYS A 291 8.06 -26.21 18.93
CA LYS A 291 8.73 -27.41 18.41
C LYS A 291 8.02 -27.96 17.18
N LYS A 292 6.69 -27.92 17.16
CA LYS A 292 5.92 -28.36 15.99
C LYS A 292 6.15 -27.45 14.79
N SER A 293 6.24 -26.12 14.98
CA SER A 293 6.55 -25.21 13.87
C SER A 293 7.91 -25.51 13.25
N VAL A 294 8.94 -25.79 14.07
CA VAL A 294 10.27 -26.21 13.60
C VAL A 294 10.26 -27.61 12.96
N GLN A 295 9.39 -28.52 13.40
CA GLN A 295 9.25 -29.83 12.76
C GLN A 295 8.65 -29.73 11.36
N VAL A 296 7.68 -28.82 11.17
CA VAL A 296 7.07 -28.59 9.86
C VAL A 296 8.04 -27.85 8.93
N ASP A 297 8.64 -26.77 9.42
CA ASP A 297 9.66 -26.01 8.69
C ASP A 297 10.93 -25.85 9.54
N PRO A 298 11.94 -26.71 9.31
CA PRO A 298 13.22 -26.62 10.02
C PRO A 298 14.00 -25.32 9.76
N ASP A 299 13.72 -24.61 8.66
CA ASP A 299 14.38 -23.35 8.28
C ASP A 299 13.59 -22.12 8.77
N PHE A 300 12.50 -22.32 9.52
CA PHE A 300 11.75 -21.22 10.11
C PHE A 300 12.52 -20.60 11.28
N TYR A 301 13.12 -19.43 11.04
CA TYR A 301 14.00 -18.76 12.00
C TYR A 301 13.30 -18.50 13.33
N GLU A 302 12.09 -17.93 13.29
CA GLU A 302 11.33 -17.55 14.47
C GLU A 302 10.99 -18.79 15.32
N GLY A 303 10.54 -19.88 14.69
CA GLY A 303 10.27 -21.14 15.39
C GLY A 303 11.50 -21.66 16.16
N ASN A 304 12.67 -21.66 15.51
CA ASN A 304 13.93 -22.06 16.14
C ASN A 304 14.29 -21.12 17.30
N TYR A 305 14.23 -19.80 17.08
CA TYR A 305 14.54 -18.82 18.10
C TYR A 305 13.66 -18.96 19.35
N TYR A 306 12.33 -19.01 19.18
CA TYR A 306 11.39 -19.08 20.30
C TYR A 306 11.43 -20.43 21.01
N ALA A 307 11.62 -21.56 20.30
CA ALA A 307 11.83 -22.86 20.94
C ALA A 307 13.10 -22.86 21.82
N GLY A 308 14.21 -22.33 21.29
CA GLY A 308 15.47 -22.20 22.04
C GLY A 308 15.32 -21.28 23.24
N ALA A 309 14.70 -20.11 23.07
CA ALA A 309 14.50 -19.12 24.12
C ALA A 309 13.67 -19.67 25.29
N LEU A 310 12.59 -20.39 24.98
CA LEU A 310 11.72 -20.97 26.00
C LEU A 310 12.43 -22.10 26.77
N LEU A 311 13.26 -22.90 26.11
CA LEU A 311 14.11 -23.89 26.79
C LEU A 311 15.11 -23.21 27.76
N LEU A 312 15.71 -22.08 27.36
CA LEU A 312 16.56 -21.31 28.27
C LEU A 312 15.82 -20.71 29.45
N GLU A 313 14.58 -20.29 29.25
CA GLU A 313 13.73 -19.83 30.35
C GLU A 313 13.44 -20.94 31.34
N LYS A 314 13.04 -22.14 30.88
CA LYS A 314 12.86 -23.31 31.76
C LYS A 314 14.12 -23.63 32.55
N SER A 315 15.29 -23.55 31.92
CA SER A 315 16.56 -23.72 32.65
C SER A 315 16.77 -22.63 33.71
N ARG A 316 16.48 -21.37 33.40
CA ARG A 316 16.67 -20.25 34.34
C ARG A 316 15.71 -20.34 35.52
N GLU A 317 14.47 -20.76 35.28
CA GLU A 317 13.47 -20.98 36.33
C GLU A 317 13.94 -22.05 37.32
N ILE A 318 14.43 -23.19 36.83
CA ILE A 318 14.97 -24.27 37.69
C ILE A 318 16.14 -23.77 38.53
N LEU A 319 17.03 -22.96 37.94
CA LEU A 319 18.16 -22.39 38.68
C LEU A 319 17.73 -21.32 39.70
N ALA A 320 16.67 -20.57 39.40
CA ALA A 320 16.08 -19.63 40.35
C ALA A 320 15.42 -20.37 41.53
N GLU A 321 14.65 -21.43 41.27
CA GLU A 321 14.09 -22.30 42.31
C GLU A 321 15.23 -22.86 43.16
N LEU A 322 16.27 -23.41 42.52
CA LEU A 322 17.43 -23.98 43.21
C LEU A 322 18.10 -22.98 44.17
N ASN A 323 18.24 -21.72 43.77
CA ASN A 323 18.84 -20.67 44.60
C ASN A 323 17.94 -20.22 45.77
N SER A 324 16.64 -20.56 45.72
CA SER A 324 15.67 -20.23 46.77
C SER A 324 15.48 -21.33 47.81
N LEU A 325 16.05 -22.53 47.57
CA LEU A 325 15.92 -23.68 48.48
C LEU A 325 16.64 -23.44 49.81
N SER A 326 16.12 -24.04 50.89
CA SER A 326 16.88 -24.17 52.14
C SER A 326 18.08 -25.10 51.98
N ASP A 327 19.11 -24.95 52.84
CA ASP A 327 20.31 -25.81 52.79
C ASP A 327 19.99 -27.31 52.75
N ALA A 328 19.00 -27.74 53.53
CA ALA A 328 18.59 -29.14 53.63
C ALA A 328 17.85 -29.66 52.38
N GLU A 329 17.14 -28.79 51.66
CA GLU A 329 16.50 -29.12 50.38
C GLU A 329 17.51 -29.07 49.24
N TRP A 330 18.39 -28.08 49.26
CA TRP A 330 19.47 -27.92 48.30
C TRP A 330 20.38 -29.14 48.28
N GLU A 331 20.81 -29.65 49.44
CA GLU A 331 21.63 -30.86 49.53
C GLU A 331 20.98 -32.08 48.86
N LYS A 332 19.64 -32.16 48.89
CA LYS A 332 18.87 -33.28 48.32
C LYS A 332 18.57 -33.12 46.83
N ARG A 333 18.29 -31.89 46.37
CA ARG A 333 17.69 -31.65 45.04
C ARG A 333 18.67 -31.02 44.04
N SER A 334 19.73 -30.36 44.50
CA SER A 334 20.63 -29.56 43.66
C SER A 334 21.28 -30.33 42.51
N GLU A 335 21.70 -31.58 42.73
CA GLU A 335 22.29 -32.39 41.67
C GLU A 335 21.28 -32.69 40.56
N SER A 336 20.07 -33.11 40.94
CA SER A 336 19.00 -33.46 39.98
C SER A 336 18.53 -32.22 39.22
N MET A 337 18.22 -31.13 39.92
CA MET A 337 17.76 -29.88 39.31
C MET A 337 18.85 -29.25 38.44
N GLY A 338 20.12 -29.32 38.87
CA GLY A 338 21.24 -28.84 38.08
C GLY A 338 21.44 -29.64 36.79
N LYS A 339 21.24 -30.97 36.83
CA LYS A 339 21.25 -31.83 35.64
C LYS A 339 20.10 -31.48 34.69
N GLU A 340 18.90 -31.28 35.22
CA GLU A 340 17.73 -30.91 34.44
C GLU A 340 17.89 -29.54 33.76
N ALA A 341 18.35 -28.52 34.49
CA ALA A 341 18.69 -27.21 33.93
C ALA A 341 19.75 -27.33 32.80
N ASN A 342 20.81 -28.11 33.03
CA ASN A 342 21.83 -28.34 32.01
C ASN A 342 21.29 -29.09 30.78
N GLN A 343 20.29 -29.96 30.94
CA GLN A 343 19.61 -30.61 29.82
C GLN A 343 18.87 -29.59 28.97
N TYR A 344 18.10 -28.68 29.57
CA TYR A 344 17.43 -27.61 28.84
C TYR A 344 18.40 -26.68 28.10
N TYR A 345 19.53 -26.33 28.72
CA TYR A 345 20.62 -25.63 28.03
C TYR A 345 21.13 -26.42 26.81
N SER A 346 21.36 -27.73 26.96
CA SER A 346 21.83 -28.58 25.87
C SER A 346 20.79 -28.70 24.75
N ASP A 347 19.51 -28.81 25.09
CA ASP A 347 18.40 -28.93 24.14
C ASP A 347 18.18 -27.64 23.34
N ALA A 348 18.53 -26.48 23.92
CA ALA A 348 18.39 -25.19 23.26
C ALA A 348 19.45 -24.95 22.16
N ILE A 349 20.65 -25.53 22.29
CA ILE A 349 21.78 -25.36 21.35
C ILE A 349 21.36 -25.60 19.88
N PRO A 350 20.80 -26.76 19.49
CA PRO A 350 20.51 -27.03 18.08
C PRO A 350 19.55 -26.01 17.46
N TYR A 351 18.61 -25.47 18.23
CA TYR A 351 17.71 -24.42 17.75
C TYR A 351 18.44 -23.11 17.49
N PHE A 352 19.28 -22.66 18.43
CA PHE A 352 20.07 -21.44 18.23
C PHE A 352 21.15 -21.58 17.15
N GLU A 353 21.79 -22.75 17.04
CA GLU A 353 22.71 -23.04 15.94
C GLU A 353 22.00 -22.98 14.60
N LYS A 354 20.76 -23.48 14.52
CA LYS A 354 19.94 -23.39 13.32
C LYS A 354 19.56 -21.94 12.99
N SER A 355 19.10 -21.16 13.96
CA SER A 355 18.84 -19.73 13.78
C SER A 355 20.08 -18.96 13.32
N LEU A 356 21.26 -19.27 13.87
CA LEU A 356 22.53 -18.66 13.44
C LEU A 356 22.96 -19.13 12.04
N GLN A 357 22.64 -20.36 11.63
CA GLN A 357 22.86 -20.80 10.26
C GLN A 357 22.05 -19.96 9.26
N LEU A 358 20.80 -19.62 9.62
CA LEU A 358 19.90 -18.81 8.79
C LEU A 358 20.28 -17.33 8.79
N ARG A 359 20.81 -16.81 9.91
CA ARG A 359 21.30 -15.43 10.06
C ARG A 359 22.74 -15.43 10.63
N PRO A 360 23.78 -15.62 9.80
CA PRO A 360 25.16 -15.85 10.26
C PRO A 360 25.81 -14.72 11.07
N ASP A 361 25.29 -13.49 10.95
CA ASP A 361 25.82 -12.29 11.60
C ASP A 361 24.99 -11.87 12.83
N ASP A 362 24.05 -12.70 13.28
CA ASP A 362 23.22 -12.45 14.46
C ASP A 362 24.05 -12.54 15.74
N THR A 363 24.54 -11.39 16.21
CA THR A 363 25.41 -11.31 17.40
C THR A 363 24.68 -11.65 18.68
N ASP A 364 23.37 -11.48 18.74
CA ASP A 364 22.58 -11.81 19.94
C ASP A 364 22.54 -13.33 20.14
N ILE A 365 22.29 -14.07 19.06
CA ILE A 365 22.31 -15.54 19.10
C ILE A 365 23.72 -16.08 19.39
N MET A 366 24.77 -15.47 18.82
CA MET A 366 26.15 -15.83 19.17
C MET A 366 26.44 -15.62 20.66
N GLY A 367 25.96 -14.51 21.24
CA GLY A 367 26.10 -14.22 22.66
C GLY A 367 25.38 -15.25 23.52
N ILE A 368 24.17 -15.64 23.13
CA ILE A 368 23.40 -16.72 23.79
C ILE A 368 24.18 -18.04 23.75
N LEU A 369 24.64 -18.47 22.56
CA LEU A 369 25.41 -19.71 22.40
C LEU A 369 26.71 -19.69 23.23
N TYR A 370 27.43 -18.57 23.23
CA TYR A 370 28.61 -18.39 24.11
C TYR A 370 28.28 -18.64 25.58
N GLN A 371 27.18 -18.06 26.09
CA GLN A 371 26.76 -18.22 27.49
C GLN A 371 26.36 -19.67 27.79
N ILE A 372 25.59 -20.31 26.90
CA ILE A 372 25.19 -21.71 27.03
C ILE A 372 26.43 -22.62 27.08
N HIS A 373 27.35 -22.49 26.13
CA HIS A 373 28.55 -23.31 26.08
C HIS A 373 29.46 -23.07 27.29
N THR A 374 29.57 -21.83 27.77
CA THR A 374 30.30 -21.51 29.01
C THR A 374 29.68 -22.22 30.22
N ARG A 375 28.35 -22.18 30.36
CA ARG A 375 27.62 -22.86 31.44
C ARG A 375 27.82 -24.38 31.41
N LEU A 376 27.79 -24.97 30.22
CA LEU A 376 28.00 -26.40 30.01
C LEU A 376 29.48 -26.83 30.02
N LYS A 377 30.41 -25.88 30.23
CA LYS A 377 31.87 -26.11 30.21
C LYS A 377 32.40 -26.64 28.87
N ASN A 378 31.73 -26.28 27.78
CA ASN A 378 32.13 -26.56 26.40
C ASN A 378 33.09 -25.46 25.90
N THR A 379 34.28 -25.38 26.51
CA THR A 379 35.22 -24.25 26.34
C THR A 379 35.58 -23.95 24.89
N ALA A 380 35.81 -24.99 24.06
CA ALA A 380 36.18 -24.80 22.66
C ALA A 380 35.07 -24.11 21.83
N GLU A 381 33.81 -24.50 22.04
CA GLU A 381 32.67 -23.86 21.35
C GLU A 381 32.41 -22.46 21.88
N ALA A 382 32.53 -22.24 23.19
CA ALA A 382 32.44 -20.90 23.76
C ALA A 382 33.51 -19.95 23.16
N GLU A 383 34.77 -20.39 23.08
CA GLU A 383 35.86 -19.59 22.51
C GLU A 383 35.66 -19.30 21.01
N LYS A 384 35.07 -20.24 20.27
CA LYS A 384 34.68 -20.03 18.87
C LYS A 384 33.68 -18.88 18.72
N TYR A 385 32.60 -18.84 19.51
CA TYR A 385 31.62 -17.75 19.45
C TYR A 385 32.20 -16.43 19.97
N ASN A 386 32.95 -16.47 21.08
CA ASN A 386 33.61 -15.29 21.64
C ASN A 386 34.54 -14.62 20.62
N LYS A 387 35.33 -15.40 19.87
CA LYS A 387 36.21 -14.85 18.83
C LYS A 387 35.43 -14.11 17.74
N LYS A 388 34.31 -14.68 17.28
CA LYS A 388 33.43 -14.03 16.29
C LYS A 388 32.80 -12.74 16.83
N LEU A 389 32.33 -12.77 18.08
CA LEU A 389 31.77 -11.58 18.74
C LEU A 389 32.82 -10.47 18.89
N ILE A 390 34.06 -10.80 19.23
CA ILE A 390 35.16 -9.83 19.26
C ILE A 390 35.44 -9.23 17.88
N GLU A 391 35.36 -10.04 16.82
CA GLU A 391 35.54 -9.59 15.44
C GLU A 391 34.45 -8.60 15.01
N LEU A 392 33.17 -8.87 15.35
CA LEU A 392 32.02 -8.07 14.94
C LEU A 392 31.77 -6.84 15.84
N LEU A 393 31.92 -7.00 17.16
CA LEU A 393 31.53 -6.00 18.15
C LEU A 393 32.73 -5.36 18.86
N GLY A 394 33.92 -5.94 18.75
CA GLY A 394 35.14 -5.53 19.43
C GLY A 394 35.43 -6.29 20.73
N PRO A 395 36.64 -6.11 21.32
CA PRO A 395 37.10 -6.90 22.47
C PRO A 395 36.27 -6.74 23.75
N ASN A 396 35.52 -5.65 23.87
CA ASN A 396 34.68 -5.34 25.04
C ASN A 396 33.19 -5.60 24.77
N TRP A 397 32.85 -6.52 23.87
CA TRP A 397 31.45 -6.79 23.50
C TRP A 397 30.56 -7.19 24.68
N MET A 398 31.14 -7.74 25.76
CA MET A 398 30.42 -8.09 27.00
C MET A 398 30.06 -6.89 27.88
N GLU A 399 30.56 -5.68 27.57
CA GLU A 399 30.30 -4.43 28.32
C GLU A 399 29.21 -3.56 27.68
N ARG A 400 28.74 -3.93 26.49
CA ARG A 400 27.64 -3.28 25.78
C ARG A 400 26.32 -3.94 26.12
#